data_AF-A0A525C1G4-F1
#
_entry.id   AF-A0A525C1G4-F1
#
_cell.length_a   1.000
_cell.length_b   1.000
_cell.length_c   1.000
_cell.angle_alpha   90.00
_cell.angle_beta   90.00
_cell.angle_gamma   90.00
#
_symmetry.space_group_name_H-M   'P 1'
#
loop_
_entity.id
_entity.type
_entity.pdbx_description
1 polymer ?
#
loop_
_entity_poly.entity_id
_entity_poly.type
_entity_poly.pdbx_seq_one_letter_code
_entity_poly.pdbx_strand_id
1 'polypeptide(L)'
;MSFSSLKKELDAVFNTILDKVATGEMPEMGDAQSFVRLITRIQTFADDDWADEYEDFAQLANQFLHAVKKQQLQDAIRLVESLNDAKSYCHRDFKM
;
A
#
# COMPACT_ATOMS: atom_id res chain seq x y z
N MET A 1 -9.23 0.14 17.56
CA MET A 1 -7.93 0.29 16.86
C MET A 1 -7.66 1.77 16.70
N SER A 2 -6.46 2.23 17.02
CA SER A 2 -6.04 3.61 16.77
C SER A 2 -5.38 3.72 15.39
N PHE A 3 -5.35 4.93 14.82
CA PHE A 3 -4.62 5.22 13.59
C PHE A 3 -3.16 4.70 13.64
N SER A 4 -2.47 4.93 14.76
CA SER A 4 -1.10 4.45 14.97
C SER A 4 -0.98 2.92 14.87
N SER A 5 -1.96 2.16 15.38
CA SER A 5 -1.95 0.70 15.23
C SER A 5 -2.14 0.25 13.77
N LEU A 6 -3.04 0.92 13.03
CA LEU A 6 -3.27 0.63 11.60
C LEU A 6 -2.05 0.95 10.74
N LYS A 7 -1.40 2.09 11.01
CA LYS A 7 -0.18 2.50 10.30
C LYS A 7 0.95 1.49 10.52
N LYS A 8 1.14 1.01 11.75
CA LYS A 8 2.14 -0.04 12.04
C LYS A 8 1.85 -1.35 11.31
N GLU A 9 0.59 -1.75 11.26
CA GLU A 9 0.17 -2.96 10.55
C GLU A 9 0.36 -2.80 9.03
N LEU A 10 0.00 -1.64 8.48
CA LEU A 10 0.23 -1.29 7.08
C LEU A 10 1.72 -1.36 6.73
N ASP A 11 2.56 -0.74 7.56
CA ASP A 11 4.02 -0.73 7.36
C ASP A 11 4.60 -2.14 7.42
N ALA A 12 4.16 -2.98 8.36
CA ALA A 12 4.61 -4.36 8.46
C ALA A 12 4.26 -5.19 7.21
N VAL A 13 3.00 -5.12 6.76
CA VAL A 13 2.56 -5.84 5.54
C VAL A 13 3.29 -5.31 4.32
N PHE A 14 3.46 -3.99 4.21
CA PHE A 14 4.15 -3.39 3.06
C PHE A 14 5.63 -3.78 3.00
N ASN A 15 6.31 -3.88 4.14
CA ASN A 15 7.70 -4.35 4.18
C ASN A 15 7.82 -5.82 3.73
N THR A 16 6.89 -6.69 4.12
CA THR A 16 6.85 -8.07 3.60
C THR A 16 6.70 -8.10 2.08
N ILE A 17 5.81 -7.25 1.53
CA ILE A 17 5.62 -7.12 0.09
C ILE A 17 6.91 -6.62 -0.60
N LEU A 18 7.56 -5.60 -0.02
CA LEU A 18 8.82 -5.04 -0.51
C LEU A 18 9.93 -6.10 -0.56
N ASP A 19 10.10 -6.87 0.51
CA ASP A 19 11.12 -7.92 0.57
C ASP A 19 10.90 -8.98 -0.52
N LYS A 20 9.65 -9.35 -0.79
CA LYS A 20 9.29 -10.28 -1.87
C LYS A 20 9.62 -9.73 -3.25
N VAL A 21 9.20 -8.50 -3.56
CA VAL A 21 9.49 -7.92 -4.88
C VAL A 21 10.99 -7.66 -5.06
N ALA A 22 11.73 -7.33 -4.00
CA ALA A 22 13.17 -7.11 -4.03
C ALA A 22 13.96 -8.38 -4.37
N THR A 23 13.43 -9.57 -4.00
CA THR A 23 14.00 -10.86 -4.40
C THR A 23 13.46 -11.37 -5.74
N GLY A 24 12.58 -10.62 -6.42
CA GLY A 24 11.93 -11.04 -7.65
C GLY A 24 10.85 -12.11 -7.44
N GLU A 25 10.32 -12.23 -6.22
CA GLU A 25 9.22 -13.13 -5.90
C GLU A 25 7.87 -12.42 -5.97
N MET A 26 6.83 -13.17 -6.34
CA MET A 26 5.46 -12.66 -6.30
C MET A 26 5.00 -12.54 -4.83
N PRO A 27 4.51 -11.36 -4.40
CA PRO A 27 3.90 -11.23 -3.08
C PRO A 27 2.70 -12.15 -2.91
N GLU A 28 2.46 -12.61 -1.68
CA GLU A 28 1.30 -13.46 -1.42
C GLU A 28 0.00 -12.68 -1.60
N MET A 29 -1.01 -13.36 -2.16
CA MET A 29 -2.31 -12.74 -2.38
C MET A 29 -2.98 -12.32 -1.06
N GLY A 30 -2.69 -13.01 0.05
CA GLY A 30 -3.14 -12.62 1.39
C GLY A 30 -2.56 -11.29 1.86
N ASP A 31 -1.27 -11.08 1.62
CA ASP A 31 -0.58 -9.83 1.98
C ASP A 31 -1.10 -8.67 1.14
N ALA A 32 -1.25 -8.86 -0.18
CA ALA A 32 -1.79 -7.84 -1.08
C ALA A 32 -3.23 -7.44 -0.72
N GLN A 33 -4.08 -8.40 -0.33
CA GLN A 33 -5.43 -8.10 0.12
C GLN A 33 -5.46 -7.36 1.47
N SER A 34 -4.59 -7.78 2.40
CA SER A 34 -4.46 -7.14 3.70
C SER A 34 -3.99 -5.70 3.56
N PHE A 35 -3.02 -5.45 2.68
CA PHE A 35 -2.52 -4.12 2.36
C PHE A 35 -3.63 -3.18 1.85
N VAL A 36 -4.40 -3.60 0.84
CA VAL A 36 -5.51 -2.80 0.31
C VAL A 36 -6.57 -2.52 1.38
N ARG A 37 -6.90 -3.52 2.22
CA ARG A 37 -7.86 -3.34 3.32
C ARG A 37 -7.39 -2.33 4.36
N LEU A 38 -6.11 -2.37 4.73
CA LEU A 38 -5.52 -1.43 5.68
C LEU A 38 -5.52 -0.01 5.12
N ILE A 39 -5.25 0.14 3.82
CA ILE A 39 -5.37 1.42 3.13
C ILE A 39 -6.81 1.94 3.17
N THR A 40 -7.82 1.16 2.77
CA THR A 40 -9.21 1.64 2.84
C THR A 40 -9.61 2.04 4.26
N ARG A 41 -9.07 1.35 5.28
CA ARG A 41 -9.35 1.66 6.67
C ARG A 41 -8.63 2.90 7.19
N ILE A 42 -7.44 3.19 6.69
CA ILE A 42 -6.71 4.42 7.02
C ILE A 42 -7.38 5.63 6.35
N GLN A 43 -7.99 5.47 5.17
CA GLN A 43 -8.77 6.52 4.48
C GLN A 43 -9.87 7.09 5.36
N THR A 44 -10.49 6.29 6.23
CA THR A 44 -11.57 6.77 7.10
C THR A 44 -11.09 7.73 8.19
N PHE A 45 -9.77 7.87 8.35
CA PHE A 45 -9.13 8.84 9.21
C PHE A 45 -8.57 10.02 8.41
N ALA A 46 -8.84 10.07 7.10
CA ALA A 46 -8.44 11.18 6.25
C ALA A 46 -9.32 12.40 6.45
N ASP A 47 -8.67 13.53 6.74
CA ASP A 47 -9.29 14.84 6.63
C ASP A 47 -9.34 15.24 5.14
N ASP A 48 -10.28 16.11 4.77
CA ASP A 48 -10.55 16.51 3.38
C ASP A 48 -9.29 17.05 2.65
N ASP A 49 -8.32 17.59 3.39
CA ASP A 49 -7.10 18.21 2.83
C ASP A 49 -6.14 17.24 2.13
N TRP A 50 -6.29 15.93 2.34
CA TRP A 50 -5.40 14.90 1.76
C TRP A 50 -6.17 13.68 1.23
N ALA A 51 -7.47 13.83 1.05
CA ALA A 51 -8.36 12.78 0.55
C ALA A 51 -8.00 12.38 -0.90
N ASP A 52 -7.61 13.34 -1.74
CA ASP A 52 -7.28 13.13 -3.15
C ASP A 52 -5.97 12.33 -3.30
N GLU A 53 -4.90 12.71 -2.59
CA GLU A 53 -3.64 11.97 -2.57
C GLU A 53 -3.81 10.55 -2.01
N TYR A 54 -4.74 10.41 -1.06
CA TYR A 54 -5.09 9.12 -0.52
C TYR A 54 -5.85 8.24 -1.52
N GLU A 55 -6.76 8.83 -2.29
CA GLU A 55 -7.50 8.13 -3.34
C GLU A 55 -6.55 7.59 -4.42
N ASP A 56 -5.58 8.40 -4.85
CA ASP A 56 -4.54 7.98 -5.79
C ASP A 56 -3.71 6.81 -5.23
N PHE A 57 -3.30 6.90 -3.96
CA PHE A 57 -2.58 5.83 -3.29
C PHE A 57 -3.41 4.54 -3.18
N ALA A 58 -4.69 4.65 -2.86
CA ALA A 58 -5.62 3.53 -2.81
C ALA A 58 -5.84 2.91 -4.19
N GLN A 59 -5.89 3.71 -5.25
CA GLN A 59 -6.00 3.22 -6.61
C GLN A 59 -4.76 2.43 -7.03
N LEU A 60 -3.55 2.91 -6.70
CA LEU A 60 -2.30 2.18 -6.95
C LEU A 60 -2.27 0.84 -6.20
N ALA A 61 -2.73 0.81 -4.95
CA ALA A 61 -2.80 -0.43 -4.17
C ALA A 61 -3.78 -1.45 -4.78
N ASN A 62 -4.91 -0.98 -5.32
CA ASN A 62 -5.85 -1.84 -6.04
C ASN A 62 -5.27 -2.39 -7.35
N GLN A 63 -4.51 -1.57 -8.10
CA GLN A 63 -3.79 -2.03 -9.29
C GLN A 63 -2.75 -3.10 -8.92
N PHE A 64 -2.01 -2.91 -7.84
CA PHE A 64 -1.06 -3.90 -7.34
C PHE A 64 -1.76 -5.23 -7.02
N LEU A 65 -2.86 -5.20 -6.28
CA LEU A 65 -3.65 -6.41 -6.01
C LEU A 65 -4.15 -7.09 -7.30
N HIS A 66 -4.50 -6.32 -8.33
CA HIS A 66 -4.86 -6.87 -9.63
C HIS A 66 -3.68 -7.58 -10.30
N ALA A 67 -2.49 -6.97 -10.31
CA ALA A 67 -1.28 -7.57 -10.86
C ALA A 67 -0.91 -8.87 -10.15
N VAL A 68 -1.01 -8.91 -8.81
CA VAL A 68 -0.81 -10.13 -8.01
C VAL A 68 -1.82 -11.22 -8.39
N LYS A 69 -3.12 -10.87 -8.50
CA LYS A 69 -4.18 -11.79 -8.94
C LYS A 69 -3.93 -12.38 -10.33
N LYS A 70 -3.33 -11.60 -11.23
CA LYS A 70 -3.00 -11.99 -12.60
C LYS A 70 -1.63 -12.63 -12.74
N GLN A 71 -0.89 -12.79 -11.64
CA GLN A 71 0.50 -13.27 -11.62
C GLN A 71 1.45 -12.46 -12.52
N GLN A 72 1.19 -11.16 -12.66
CA GLN A 72 2.00 -10.25 -13.47
C GLN A 72 3.14 -9.68 -12.61
N LEU A 73 4.25 -10.42 -12.48
CA LEU A 73 5.34 -10.08 -11.57
C LEU A 73 5.98 -8.71 -11.87
N GLN A 74 6.27 -8.42 -13.13
CA GLN A 74 6.90 -7.15 -13.51
C GLN A 74 6.00 -5.94 -13.20
N ASP A 75 4.70 -6.08 -13.44
CA ASP A 75 3.72 -5.05 -13.09
C ASP A 75 3.61 -4.90 -11.57
N ALA A 76 3.60 -6.01 -10.82
CA ALA A 76 3.57 -6.00 -9.37
C ALA A 76 4.81 -5.29 -8.78
N ILE A 77 6.00 -5.58 -9.28
CA ILE A 77 7.25 -4.91 -8.86
C ILE A 77 7.15 -3.41 -9.11
N ARG A 78 6.82 -3.00 -10.33
CA ARG A 78 6.70 -1.58 -10.71
C ARG A 78 5.67 -0.85 -9.86
N LEU A 79 4.54 -1.48 -9.57
CA LEU A 79 3.48 -0.90 -8.74
C LEU A 79 3.92 -0.76 -7.28
N VAL A 80 4.68 -1.71 -6.73
CA VAL A 80 5.23 -1.61 -5.37
C VAL A 80 6.27 -0.49 -5.26
N GLU A 81 7.11 -0.30 -6.28
CA GLU A 81 8.04 0.84 -6.33
C GLU A 81 7.28 2.18 -6.32
N SER A 82 6.27 2.33 -7.19
CA SER A 82 5.41 3.51 -7.21
C SER A 82 4.68 3.74 -5.87
N LEU A 83 4.22 2.67 -5.22
CA LEU A 83 3.61 2.74 -3.90
C LEU A 83 4.62 3.17 -2.83
N ASN A 84 5.87 2.75 -2.91
CA ASN A 84 6.89 3.14 -1.95
C ASN A 84 7.26 4.63 -2.07
N ASP A 85 7.29 5.12 -3.31
CA ASP A 85 7.51 6.55 -3.59
C ASP A 85 6.31 7.39 -3.12
N ALA A 86 5.08 6.97 -3.46
CA ALA A 86 3.86 7.65 -3.02
C ALA A 86 3.68 7.62 -1.49
N LYS A 87 4.00 6.49 -0.85
CA LYS A 87 4.01 6.36 0.61
C LYS A 87 4.95 7.37 1.25
N SER A 88 6.13 7.59 0.67
CA SER A 88 7.09 8.58 1.17
C SER A 88 6.57 10.01 1.09
N TYR A 89 5.68 10.29 0.14
CA TYR A 89 4.99 11.58 0.01
C TYR A 89 3.87 11.70 1.04
N CYS A 90 2.88 10.79 1.01
CA CYS A 90 1.75 10.85 1.94
C CYS A 90 2.22 10.75 3.40
N HIS A 91 3.15 9.83 3.75
CA HIS A 91 3.61 9.63 5.14
C HIS A 91 4.43 10.80 5.72
N ARG A 92 4.98 11.67 4.87
CA ARG A 92 5.67 12.89 5.32
C ARG A 92 4.67 13.93 5.80
N ASP A 93 3.52 14.02 5.12
CA ASP A 93 2.43 14.94 5.44
C ASP A 93 1.52 14.39 6.56
N PHE A 94 1.43 13.06 6.72
CA PHE A 94 0.83 12.38 7.88
C PHE A 94 1.56 12.61 9.22
N LYS A 95 2.49 13.57 9.33
CA LYS A 95 3.03 14.02 10.62
C LYS A 95 1.99 14.90 11.34
N MET A 96 0.93 14.27 11.84
CA MET A 96 0.15 14.75 12.99
C MET A 96 -0.23 13.57 13.89
#